data_AF-A0A256XPW1-F1
#
_entry.id   AF-A0A256XPW1-F1
#
_cell.length_a   1.000
_cell.length_b   1.000
_cell.length_c   1.000
_cell.angle_alpha   90.00
_cell.angle_beta   90.00
_cell.angle_gamma   90.00
#
_symmetry.space_group_name_H-M   'P 1'
#
loop_
_entity.id
_entity.type
_entity.pdbx_description
1 polymer ?
#
loop_
_entity_poly.entity_id
_entity_poly.type
_entity_poly.pdbx_seq_one_letter_code
_entity_poly.pdbx_strand_id
1 'polypeptide(L)'
;MSKKRNLFFIIEHLEPVLGRWVWFEYKHASKIVGRENLIFTNVKNWKEAKKLAELGSVFNKSVRELPFSQRKMVVLDPNAKKLLEPKDFRKIIYALMSTIQLLFPLLSRW
;
A
#
# COMPACT_ATOMS: atom_id res chain seq x y z
N MET A 1 -12.27 -18.19 -19.49
CA MET A 1 -12.07 -16.77 -19.12
C MET A 1 -11.68 -16.69 -17.65
N SER A 2 -10.47 -16.22 -17.33
CA SER A 2 -10.02 -16.08 -15.94
C SER A 2 -10.77 -14.92 -15.27
N LYS A 3 -11.44 -15.17 -14.15
CA LYS A 3 -12.16 -14.15 -13.39
C LYS A 3 -11.14 -13.15 -12.84
N LYS A 4 -11.16 -11.89 -13.29
CA LYS A 4 -10.29 -10.82 -12.79
C LYS A 4 -10.50 -10.72 -11.27
N ARG A 5 -9.46 -11.01 -10.49
CA ARG A 5 -9.51 -10.89 -9.03
C ARG A 5 -9.32 -9.42 -8.67
N ASN A 6 -10.25 -8.84 -7.92
CA ASN A 6 -10.12 -7.50 -7.38
C ASN A 6 -9.23 -7.56 -6.13
N LEU A 7 -7.93 -7.40 -6.32
CA LEU A 7 -6.95 -7.25 -5.26
C LEU A 7 -6.45 -5.80 -5.26
N PHE A 8 -6.63 -5.11 -4.15
CA PHE A 8 -6.14 -3.75 -3.94
C PHE A 8 -4.93 -3.76 -3.03
N PHE A 9 -3.96 -2.91 -3.35
CA PHE A 9 -2.80 -2.65 -2.54
C PHE A 9 -3.01 -1.32 -1.82
N ILE A 10 -2.87 -1.33 -0.50
CA ILE A 10 -3.02 -0.16 0.34
C ILE A 10 -1.64 0.19 0.88
N ILE A 11 -1.21 1.44 0.66
CA ILE A 11 -0.02 2.01 1.27
C ILE A 11 -0.47 3.04 2.31
N GLU A 12 -0.28 2.73 3.58
CA GLU A 12 -0.47 3.70 4.67
C GLU A 12 0.73 4.65 4.69
N HIS A 13 0.50 5.93 4.40
CA HIS A 13 1.54 6.95 4.42
C HIS A 13 1.85 7.37 5.86
N LEU A 14 3.01 6.93 6.37
CA LEU A 14 3.46 7.23 7.74
C LEU A 14 4.73 8.09 7.78
N GLU A 15 5.15 8.62 6.63
CA GLU A 15 6.27 9.56 6.58
C GLU A 15 5.80 10.98 6.91
N PRO A 16 6.65 11.80 7.54
CA PRO A 16 6.32 13.19 7.80
C PRO A 16 6.20 14.02 6.52
N VAL A 17 6.91 13.61 5.45
CA VAL A 17 6.89 14.24 4.13
C VAL A 17 7.05 13.19 3.03
N LEU A 18 6.46 13.46 1.87
CA LEU A 18 6.70 12.70 0.65
C LEU A 18 8.08 13.01 0.05
N GLY A 19 9.10 12.38 0.62
CA GLY A 19 10.49 12.46 0.15
C GLY A 19 10.69 11.90 -1.27
N ARG A 20 11.81 12.25 -1.89
CA ARG A 20 12.16 11.81 -3.26
C ARG A 20 12.20 10.28 -3.39
N TRP A 21 12.74 9.58 -2.40
CA TRP A 21 12.85 8.12 -2.43
C TRP A 21 11.49 7.42 -2.32
N VAL A 22 10.69 7.82 -1.33
CA VAL A 22 9.32 7.34 -1.13
C VAL A 22 8.48 7.57 -2.39
N TRP A 23 8.62 8.74 -3.03
CA TRP A 23 7.97 9.02 -4.31
C TRP A 23 8.35 8.03 -5.40
N PHE A 24 9.63 7.67 -5.54
CA PHE A 24 10.04 6.67 -6.50
C PHE A 24 9.49 5.29 -6.15
N GLU A 25 9.52 4.87 -4.90
CA GLU A 25 8.95 3.58 -4.48
C GLU A 25 7.46 3.50 -4.79
N TYR A 26 6.70 4.54 -4.47
CA TYR A 26 5.28 4.62 -4.78
C TYR A 26 5.00 4.59 -6.28
N LYS A 27 5.81 5.29 -7.06
CA LYS A 27 5.70 5.29 -8.53
C LYS A 27 5.97 3.89 -9.11
N HIS A 28 6.96 3.19 -8.58
CA HIS A 28 7.23 1.80 -8.99
C HIS A 28 6.12 0.85 -8.55
N ALA A 29 5.62 0.98 -7.31
CA ALA A 29 4.49 0.20 -6.81
C ALA A 29 3.26 0.37 -7.73
N SER A 30 2.90 1.62 -8.07
CA SER A 30 1.82 1.94 -9.00
C SER A 30 2.02 1.30 -10.37
N LYS A 31 3.24 1.32 -10.91
CA LYS A 31 3.59 0.68 -12.19
C LYS A 31 3.44 -0.85 -12.14
N ILE A 32 3.75 -1.48 -11.01
CA ILE A 32 3.70 -2.94 -10.84
C ILE A 32 2.25 -3.42 -10.68
N VAL A 33 1.50 -2.79 -9.77
CA VAL A 33 0.15 -3.28 -9.40
C VAL A 33 -0.97 -2.68 -10.24
N GLY A 34 -0.68 -1.61 -10.98
CA GLY A 34 -1.67 -0.81 -11.70
C GLY A 34 -2.28 0.26 -10.79
N ARG A 35 -2.37 1.48 -11.32
CA ARG A 35 -2.93 2.66 -10.62
C ARG A 35 -4.34 2.40 -10.07
N GLU A 36 -5.17 1.67 -10.80
CA GLU A 36 -6.55 1.36 -10.42
C GLU A 36 -6.64 0.40 -9.22
N ASN A 37 -5.56 -0.32 -8.92
CA ASN A 37 -5.48 -1.26 -7.80
C ASN A 37 -4.68 -0.70 -6.61
N LEU A 38 -4.17 0.54 -6.69
CA LEU A 38 -3.37 1.17 -5.64
C LEU A 38 -4.17 2.23 -4.86
N ILE A 39 -4.08 2.16 -3.54
CA ILE A 39 -4.74 3.07 -2.61
C ILE A 39 -3.69 3.62 -1.63
N PHE A 40 -3.62 4.93 -1.49
CA PHE A 40 -2.85 5.60 -0.45
C PHE A 40 -3.79 6.06 0.66
N THR A 41 -3.44 5.77 1.90
CA THR A 41 -4.20 6.17 3.10
C THR A 41 -3.34 7.01 4.02
N ASN A 42 -3.97 7.68 4.98
CA ASN A 42 -3.32 8.57 5.95
C ASN A 42 -2.56 9.76 5.33
N VAL A 43 -2.92 10.19 4.11
CA VAL A 43 -2.25 11.33 3.45
C VAL A 43 -2.82 12.65 3.96
N LYS A 44 -2.17 13.25 4.96
CA LYS A 44 -2.67 14.48 5.62
C LYS A 44 -2.40 15.75 4.83
N ASN A 45 -1.30 15.81 4.08
CA ASN A 45 -0.93 16.99 3.31
C ASN A 45 -1.64 17.01 1.94
N TRP A 46 -2.39 18.07 1.65
CA TRP A 46 -3.15 18.19 0.41
C TRP A 46 -2.28 18.25 -0.85
N LYS A 47 -1.07 18.82 -0.77
CA LYS A 47 -0.13 18.88 -1.90
C LYS A 47 0.39 17.49 -2.25
N GLU A 48 0.70 16.70 -1.22
CA GLU A 48 1.08 15.30 -1.39
C GLU A 48 -0.08 14.48 -1.91
N ALA A 49 -1.30 14.68 -1.38
CA ALA A 49 -2.49 14.00 -1.87
C ALA A 49 -2.72 14.25 -3.36
N LYS A 50 -2.58 15.51 -3.82
CA LYS A 50 -2.67 15.84 -5.25
C LYS A 50 -1.64 15.10 -6.09
N LYS A 51 -0.40 15.01 -5.60
CA LYS A 51 0.70 14.32 -6.28
C LYS A 51 0.53 12.80 -6.28
N LEU A 52 0.10 12.21 -5.17
CA LEU A 52 -0.17 10.77 -5.04
C LEU A 52 -1.41 10.32 -5.82
N ALA A 53 -2.36 11.24 -6.05
CA ALA A 53 -3.53 10.99 -6.88
C ALA A 53 -3.17 10.74 -8.36
N GLU A 54 -1.92 10.98 -8.78
CA GLU A 54 -1.37 10.56 -10.08
C GLU A 54 -1.07 9.05 -10.12
N LEU A 55 -0.85 8.42 -8.96
CA LEU A 55 -0.38 7.05 -8.82
C LEU A 55 -1.46 6.07 -8.33
N GLY A 56 -2.54 6.55 -7.70
CA GLY A 56 -3.61 5.71 -7.16
C GLY A 56 -4.73 6.52 -6.51
N SER A 57 -5.69 5.83 -5.90
CA SER A 57 -6.72 6.48 -5.07
C SER A 57 -6.09 7.00 -3.78
N VAL A 58 -6.55 8.14 -3.26
CA VAL A 58 -5.96 8.76 -2.06
C VAL A 58 -7.01 9.09 -1.02
N PHE A 59 -6.74 8.75 0.24
CA PHE A 59 -7.56 9.09 1.39
C PHE A 59 -6.71 9.77 2.47
N ASN A 60 -7.28 10.81 3.09
CA ASN A 60 -6.64 11.50 4.22
C ASN A 60 -6.82 10.79 5.56
N LYS A 61 -7.71 9.78 5.62
CA LYS A 61 -7.99 8.97 6.80
C LYS A 61 -7.07 7.76 6.87
N SER A 62 -6.80 7.28 8.08
CA SER A 62 -6.10 6.01 8.27
C SER A 62 -6.91 4.87 7.69
N VAL A 63 -6.24 3.80 7.24
CA VAL A 63 -6.87 2.55 6.82
C VAL A 63 -7.88 2.01 7.85
N ARG A 64 -7.65 2.27 9.15
CA ARG A 64 -8.53 1.83 10.24
C ARG A 64 -9.88 2.55 10.27
N GLU A 65 -9.95 3.75 9.71
CA GLU A 65 -11.15 4.60 9.70
C GLU A 65 -11.98 4.43 8.43
N LEU A 66 -11.47 3.66 7.46
CA LEU A 66 -12.12 3.41 6.18
C LEU A 66 -12.92 2.10 6.23
N PRO A 67 -13.98 1.95 5.41
CA PRO A 67 -14.88 0.79 5.45
C PRO A 67 -14.26 -0.47 4.80
N PHE A 68 -12.95 -0.69 4.98
CA PHE A 68 -12.27 -1.89 4.51
C PHE A 68 -12.49 -3.05 5.49
N SER A 69 -12.95 -4.18 4.98
CA SER A 69 -13.11 -5.38 5.79
C SER A 69 -11.75 -5.92 6.22
N GLN A 70 -11.42 -5.76 7.51
CA GLN A 70 -10.17 -6.28 8.09
C GLN A 70 -10.02 -7.80 7.94
N ARG A 71 -11.14 -8.55 7.91
CA ARG A 71 -11.14 -10.01 7.66
C ARG A 71 -10.70 -10.40 6.25
N LYS A 72 -10.72 -9.45 5.31
CA LYS A 72 -10.30 -9.63 3.91
C LYS A 72 -9.00 -8.89 3.61
N MET A 73 -8.25 -8.53 4.65
CA MET A 73 -7.00 -7.79 4.57
C MET A 73 -5.85 -8.64 5.08
N VAL A 74 -4.72 -8.57 4.38
CA VAL A 74 -3.44 -9.05 4.87
C VAL A 74 -2.58 -7.84 5.15
N VAL A 75 -1.95 -7.80 6.32
CA VAL A 75 -0.95 -6.79 6.67
C VAL A 75 0.42 -7.39 6.44
N LEU A 76 1.26 -6.73 5.66
CA LEU A 76 2.65 -7.13 5.48
C LEU A 76 3.48 -6.57 6.63
N ASP A 77 4.06 -7.46 7.42
CA ASP A 77 4.86 -7.15 8.60
C ASP A 77 6.14 -8.01 8.58
N PRO A 78 7.36 -7.40 8.60
CA PRO A 78 8.63 -8.14 8.67
C PRO A 78 8.73 -9.09 9.84
N ASN A 79 8.08 -8.73 10.95
CA ASN A 79 8.13 -9.49 12.19
C ASN A 79 7.01 -10.54 12.24
N ALA A 80 6.22 -10.68 11.18
CA ALA A 80 5.20 -11.72 11.10
C ALA A 80 5.87 -13.10 11.14
N LYS A 81 5.46 -13.93 12.10
CA LYS A 81 5.90 -15.33 12.21
C LYS A 81 5.45 -16.18 11.03
N LYS A 82 4.36 -15.80 10.37
CA LYS A 82 3.77 -16.55 9.26
C LYS A 82 4.24 -15.95 7.93
N LEU A 83 4.84 -16.78 7.08
CA LEU A 83 5.17 -16.41 5.72
C LEU A 83 3.91 -16.24 4.86
N LEU A 84 3.97 -15.27 3.95
CA LEU A 84 2.90 -15.04 2.98
C LEU A 84 2.94 -16.09 1.88
N GLU A 85 1.82 -16.76 1.63
CA GLU A 85 1.72 -17.79 0.61
C GLU A 85 0.66 -17.46 -0.46
N PRO A 86 0.79 -17.95 -1.70
CA PRO A 86 -0.22 -17.72 -2.76
C PRO A 86 -1.66 -18.13 -2.37
N LYS A 87 -1.80 -19.13 -1.48
CA LYS A 87 -3.11 -19.58 -0.98
C LYS A 87 -3.83 -18.52 -0.14
N ASP A 88 -3.09 -17.62 0.51
CA ASP A 88 -3.65 -16.57 1.36
C ASP A 88 -4.47 -15.58 0.52
N PHE A 89 -4.10 -15.34 -0.74
CA PHE A 89 -4.81 -14.44 -1.65
C PHE A 89 -6.15 -14.98 -2.18
N ARG A 90 -6.55 -16.21 -1.85
CA ARG A 90 -7.82 -16.79 -2.33
C ARG A 90 -9.06 -16.09 -1.77
N LYS A 91 -8.97 -15.53 -0.56
CA LYS A 91 -10.10 -14.90 0.17
C LYS A 91 -9.85 -13.42 0.50
N ILE A 92 -8.73 -12.87 0.05
CA ILE A 92 -8.25 -11.53 0.40
C ILE A 92 -8.53 -10.56 -0.74
N ILE A 93 -8.91 -9.34 -0.35
CA ILE A 93 -9.19 -8.23 -1.25
C ILE A 93 -8.15 -7.13 -1.07
N TYR A 94 -7.51 -7.02 0.10
CA TYR A 94 -6.59 -5.94 0.42
C TYR A 94 -5.23 -6.47 0.90
N ALA A 95 -4.15 -5.97 0.33
CA ALA A 95 -2.80 -6.10 0.86
C ALA A 95 -2.36 -4.74 1.41
N LEU A 96 -2.15 -4.64 2.72
CA LEU A 96 -1.75 -3.41 3.40
C LEU A 96 -0.25 -3.42 3.66
N MET A 97 0.42 -2.32 3.31
CA MET A 97 1.82 -2.03 3.56
C MET A 97 1.97 -0.65 4.19
N SER A 98 2.94 -0.48 5.09
CA SER A 98 3.37 0.82 5.57
C SER A 98 4.50 1.38 4.68
N THR A 99 4.72 2.69 4.71
CA THR A 99 5.88 3.32 4.03
C THR A 99 7.22 2.74 4.44
N ILE A 100 7.40 2.54 5.75
CA ILE A 100 8.64 2.03 6.33
C ILE A 100 8.97 0.65 5.75
N GLN A 101 7.96 -0.17 5.47
CA GLN A 101 8.17 -1.48 4.88
C GLN A 101 8.70 -1.43 3.46
N LEU A 102 8.28 -0.43 2.68
CA LEU A 102 8.78 -0.21 1.32
C LEU A 102 10.24 0.26 1.33
N LEU A 103 10.64 0.99 2.37
CA LEU A 103 12.01 1.50 2.59
C LEU A 103 12.96 0.47 3.22
N PHE A 104 12.45 -0.63 3.79
CA PHE A 104 13.27 -1.64 4.46
C PHE A 104 14.42 -2.22 3.60
N PRO A 105 14.23 -2.51 2.28
CA PRO A 105 15.32 -2.94 1.41
C PRO A 105 16.43 -1.90 1.20
N LEU A 106 16.17 -0.62 1.45
CA LEU A 106 17.17 0.45 1.37
C LEU A 106 17.92 0.65 2.68
N LEU A 107 17.23 0.49 3.82
CA LEU A 107 17.83 0.62 5.15
C LEU A 107 18.72 -0.59 5.53
N SER A 108 18.43 -1.77 4.99
CA SER A 108 19.18 -3.01 5.25
C SER A 108 20.46 -3.17 4.41
N ARG A 109 20.80 -2.20 3.55
CA ARG A 109 22.01 -2.21 2.71
C ARG A 109 23.17 -1.39 3.28
N TRP A 110 23.09 -0.96 4.54
CA TRP A 110 24.12 -0.20 5.25
C TRP A 110 24.42 -0.82 6.61
#